data_AF-A0A846PP43-F1
#
_entry.id   AF-A0A846PP43-F1
#
_cell.length_a   1.000
_cell.length_b   1.000
_cell.length_c   1.000
_cell.angle_alpha   90.00
_cell.angle_beta   90.00
_cell.angle_gamma   90.00
#
_symmetry.space_group_name_H-M   'P 1'
#
loop_
_entity.id
_entity.type
_entity.pdbx_description
1 polymer ?
#
loop_
_entity_poly.entity_id
_entity_poly.type
_entity_poly.pdbx_seq_one_letter_code
_entity_poly.pdbx_strand_id
1 'polypeptide(L)'
;MAEAQAAPKIEICHLPPGNPENIQTISVSPSALEAHLDHGDGIGDCENNFAALTVYKEVVNDNDGNKTSSDFTMTVTKSNGDILTFPGSSSGTTILIPDGKYSVSEIPDSDYAIFSSLTCTGDASPLDVIQCTITNDDIDFDNFASLTVIKNVVNNDGGNKTASDFTMLVDAIEPSQTSFVGSNGTVVSISPGN
;
A
#
# COMPACT_ATOMS: atom_id res chain seq x y z
N MET A 1 18.11 48.01 -26.99
CA MET A 1 18.51 47.11 -25.89
C MET A 1 17.36 46.15 -25.70
N ALA A 2 17.48 44.91 -26.18
CA ALA A 2 16.48 43.88 -25.88
C ALA A 2 16.78 43.37 -24.47
N GLU A 3 15.82 43.46 -23.56
CA GLU A 3 15.91 42.80 -22.26
C GLU A 3 15.93 41.29 -22.53
N ALA A 4 16.93 40.59 -21.98
CA ALA A 4 16.91 39.14 -22.00
C ALA A 4 15.73 38.69 -21.13
N GLN A 5 14.67 38.22 -21.77
CA GLN A 5 13.54 37.61 -21.07
C GLN A 5 14.09 36.42 -20.26
N ALA A 6 13.88 36.44 -18.94
CA ALA A 6 14.23 35.31 -18.10
C ALA A 6 13.57 34.04 -18.68
N ALA A 7 14.37 32.99 -18.88
CA ALA A 7 13.85 31.73 -19.38
C ALA A 7 12.70 31.25 -18.46
N PRO A 8 11.60 30.72 -19.02
CA PRO A 8 10.51 30.19 -18.21
C PRO A 8 11.05 29.11 -17.27
N LYS A 9 10.58 29.12 -16.02
CA LYS A 9 10.90 28.13 -15.00
C LYS A 9 9.62 27.48 -14.48
N ILE A 10 9.72 26.23 -14.07
CA ILE A 10 8.63 25.44 -13.50
C ILE A 10 9.05 25.02 -12.09
N GLU A 11 8.18 25.22 -11.12
CA GLU A 11 8.39 24.74 -9.76
C GLU A 11 7.97 23.28 -9.65
N ILE A 12 8.84 22.49 -9.04
CA ILE A 12 8.60 21.08 -8.75
C ILE A 12 8.98 20.77 -7.30
N CYS A 13 8.30 19.80 -6.71
CA CYS A 13 8.71 19.17 -5.47
C CYS A 13 9.61 18.01 -5.85
N HIS A 14 10.91 18.20 -5.59
CA HIS A 14 11.93 17.23 -5.93
C HIS A 14 12.15 16.26 -4.78
N LEU A 15 12.07 14.96 -5.07
CA LEU A 15 12.38 13.86 -4.16
C LEU A 15 13.80 13.34 -4.49
N PRO A 16 14.83 13.69 -3.70
CA PRO A 16 16.20 13.31 -4.04
C PRO A 16 16.40 11.79 -3.97
N PRO A 17 16.98 11.16 -5.01
CA PRO A 17 17.35 9.76 -4.95
C PRO A 17 18.29 9.48 -3.76
N GLY A 18 17.90 8.52 -2.91
CA GLY A 18 18.68 8.11 -1.74
C GLY A 18 18.62 9.06 -0.53
N ASN A 19 17.88 10.19 -0.61
CA ASN A 19 17.59 11.04 0.54
C ASN A 19 16.10 11.44 0.57
N PRO A 20 15.20 10.47 0.84
CA PRO A 20 13.77 10.65 0.71
C PRO A 20 13.12 11.60 1.73
N GLU A 21 13.78 11.86 2.86
CA GLU A 21 13.28 12.79 3.88
C GLU A 21 13.55 14.27 3.51
N ASN A 22 14.39 14.50 2.50
CA ASN A 22 14.80 15.84 2.09
C ASN A 22 14.12 16.27 0.79
N ILE A 23 12.78 16.17 0.75
CA ILE A 23 12.01 16.73 -0.36
C ILE A 23 12.20 18.25 -0.40
N GLN A 24 12.33 18.80 -1.61
CA GLN A 24 12.68 20.20 -1.78
C GLN A 24 12.01 20.82 -2.99
N THR A 25 11.43 22.01 -2.81
CA THR A 25 10.94 22.80 -3.93
C THR A 25 12.12 23.35 -4.72
N ILE A 26 12.21 23.01 -6.01
CA ILE A 26 13.23 23.53 -6.92
C ILE A 26 12.57 24.10 -8.19
N SER A 27 13.27 25.02 -8.85
CA SER A 27 12.84 25.55 -10.15
C SER A 27 13.66 24.95 -11.28
N VAL A 28 13.00 24.25 -12.20
CA VAL A 28 13.62 23.59 -13.35
C VAL A 28 13.21 24.28 -14.66
N SER A 29 13.97 24.06 -15.73
CA SER A 29 13.52 24.49 -17.06
C SER A 29 12.42 23.56 -17.58
N PRO A 30 11.52 24.02 -18.46
CA PRO A 30 10.53 23.16 -19.10
C PRO A 30 11.13 21.94 -19.81
N SER A 31 12.35 22.05 -20.32
CA SER A 31 13.08 20.94 -20.96
C SER A 31 13.56 19.86 -19.99
N ALA A 32 13.65 20.16 -18.69
CA ALA A 32 14.09 19.22 -17.67
C ALA A 32 12.91 18.56 -16.93
N LEU A 33 11.71 19.16 -17.00
CA LEU A 33 10.54 18.72 -16.25
C LEU A 33 10.25 17.22 -16.43
N GLU A 34 10.24 16.73 -17.67
CA GLU A 34 9.91 15.33 -17.95
C GLU A 34 10.85 14.36 -17.23
N ALA A 35 12.16 14.62 -17.27
CA ALA A 35 13.14 13.78 -16.60
C ALA A 35 12.98 13.80 -15.06
N HIS A 36 12.50 14.90 -14.50
CA HIS A 36 12.20 15.00 -13.07
C HIS A 36 10.95 14.18 -12.70
N LEU A 37 9.89 14.28 -13.51
CA LEU A 37 8.66 13.51 -13.33
C LEU A 37 8.91 12.00 -13.43
N ASP A 38 9.72 11.56 -14.40
CA ASP A 38 10.13 10.17 -14.57
C ASP A 38 10.92 9.62 -13.37
N HIS A 39 11.54 10.50 -12.59
CA HIS A 39 12.26 10.15 -11.35
C HIS A 39 11.41 10.30 -10.08
N GLY A 40 10.11 10.57 -10.21
CA GLY A 40 9.15 10.60 -9.10
C GLY A 40 8.92 11.98 -8.48
N ASP A 41 9.39 13.06 -9.11
CA ASP A 41 9.11 14.43 -8.68
C ASP A 41 7.66 14.85 -9.00
N GLY A 42 7.13 15.80 -8.23
CA GLY A 42 5.77 16.34 -8.42
C GLY A 42 5.79 17.76 -8.98
N ILE A 43 4.85 18.11 -9.87
CA ILE A 43 4.67 19.51 -10.31
C ILE A 43 4.04 20.33 -9.18
N GLY A 44 4.62 21.49 -8.87
CA GLY A 44 4.20 22.36 -7.76
C GLY A 44 5.21 22.36 -6.60
N ASP A 45 5.01 23.22 -5.61
CA ASP A 45 5.88 23.28 -4.43
C ASP A 45 5.59 22.16 -3.43
N CYS A 46 6.58 21.76 -2.62
CA CYS A 46 6.39 20.75 -1.59
C CYS A 46 5.47 21.22 -0.46
N GLU A 47 5.56 22.50 -0.07
CA GLU A 47 4.93 23.04 1.15
C GLU A 47 3.41 23.05 1.10
N ASN A 48 2.82 23.05 -0.09
CA ASN A 48 1.37 23.12 -0.27
C ASN A 48 0.76 21.91 -0.99
N ASN A 49 1.58 21.04 -1.61
CA ASN A 49 1.04 20.03 -2.52
C ASN A 49 1.37 18.59 -2.16
N PHE A 50 2.48 18.31 -1.47
CA PHE A 50 2.98 16.93 -1.39
C PHE A 50 3.46 16.50 -0.01
N ALA A 51 3.25 15.22 0.30
CA ALA A 51 3.87 14.48 1.38
C ALA A 51 4.84 13.42 0.84
N ALA A 52 5.76 12.96 1.69
CA ALA A 52 6.63 11.83 1.41
C ALA A 52 6.07 10.57 2.07
N LEU A 53 5.74 9.55 1.28
CA LEU A 53 5.32 8.24 1.77
C LEU A 53 6.41 7.21 1.49
N THR A 54 6.93 6.58 2.55
CA THR A 54 7.86 5.46 2.44
C THR A 54 7.13 4.15 2.76
N VAL A 55 7.13 3.23 1.81
CA VAL A 55 6.52 1.90 1.92
C VAL A 55 7.60 0.86 2.12
N TYR A 56 7.61 0.22 3.28
CA TYR A 56 8.46 -0.90 3.65
C TYR A 56 7.68 -2.21 3.50
N LYS A 57 8.38 -3.22 3.01
CA LYS A 57 7.88 -4.58 2.92
C LYS A 57 8.80 -5.51 3.71
N GLU A 58 8.27 -6.07 4.77
CA GLU A 58 8.94 -7.10 5.55
C GLU A 58 8.37 -8.49 5.20
N VAL A 59 9.25 -9.47 5.21
CA VAL A 59 8.90 -10.87 4.95
C VAL A 59 9.53 -11.72 6.04
N VAL A 60 8.69 -12.46 6.75
CA VAL A 60 9.08 -13.51 7.69
C VAL A 60 8.97 -14.84 6.96
N ASN A 61 9.98 -15.69 7.18
CA ASN A 61 10.17 -16.99 6.54
C ASN A 61 10.57 -17.99 7.63
N ASP A 62 9.69 -18.23 8.60
CA ASP A 62 9.95 -19.14 9.72
C ASP A 62 9.27 -20.52 9.56
N ASN A 63 8.51 -20.73 8.49
CA ASN A 63 7.79 -21.95 8.13
C ASN A 63 8.13 -22.48 6.72
N ASP A 64 9.44 -22.58 6.42
CA ASP A 64 10.02 -23.07 5.16
C ASP A 64 9.79 -22.19 3.90
N GLY A 65 9.24 -21.00 4.06
CA GLY A 65 9.16 -19.96 3.06
C GLY A 65 10.53 -19.44 2.61
N ASN A 66 10.57 -18.86 1.42
CA ASN A 66 11.82 -18.36 0.81
C ASN A 66 11.68 -17.06 0.02
N LYS A 67 10.49 -16.43 0.02
CA LYS A 67 10.27 -15.17 -0.67
C LYS A 67 11.05 -14.04 -0.02
N THR A 68 11.37 -13.06 -0.83
CA THR A 68 12.00 -11.81 -0.45
C THR A 68 11.01 -10.66 -0.61
N SER A 69 11.29 -9.50 -0.03
CA SER A 69 10.39 -8.34 -0.13
C SER A 69 10.01 -7.96 -1.57
N SER A 70 10.92 -8.17 -2.53
CA SER A 70 10.69 -7.85 -3.94
C SER A 70 9.73 -8.80 -4.66
N ASP A 71 9.42 -9.97 -4.08
CA ASP A 71 8.45 -10.92 -4.64
C ASP A 71 7.00 -10.48 -4.42
N PHE A 72 6.78 -9.48 -3.55
CA PHE A 72 5.48 -8.89 -3.27
C PHE A 72 5.30 -7.58 -4.03
N THR A 73 4.11 -7.34 -4.56
CA THR A 73 3.80 -6.10 -5.29
C THR A 73 2.97 -5.17 -4.44
N MET A 74 3.50 -3.98 -4.19
CA MET A 74 2.83 -2.90 -3.49
C MET A 74 1.96 -2.11 -4.47
N THR A 75 0.79 -1.68 -4.01
CA THR A 75 -0.12 -0.78 -4.74
C THR A 75 -0.41 0.43 -3.87
N VAL A 76 -0.16 1.64 -4.39
CA VAL A 76 -0.53 2.90 -3.75
C VAL A 76 -1.59 3.61 -4.57
N THR A 77 -2.72 3.90 -3.94
CA THR A 77 -3.76 4.78 -4.50
C THR A 77 -3.60 6.16 -3.88
N LYS A 78 -3.51 7.19 -4.73
CA LYS A 78 -3.32 8.59 -4.34
C LYS A 78 -4.65 9.36 -4.37
N SER A 79 -4.67 10.54 -3.76
CA SER A 79 -5.87 11.38 -3.63
C SER A 79 -6.42 11.89 -4.97
N ASN A 80 -5.54 12.05 -5.95
CA ASN A 80 -5.86 12.45 -7.32
C ASN A 80 -6.39 11.29 -8.19
N GLY A 81 -6.48 10.07 -7.65
CA GLY A 81 -6.93 8.88 -8.37
C GLY A 81 -5.82 8.10 -9.07
N ASP A 82 -4.57 8.58 -9.01
CA ASP A 82 -3.43 7.84 -9.56
C ASP A 82 -3.20 6.56 -8.76
N ILE A 83 -2.87 5.49 -9.48
CA ILE A 83 -2.48 4.21 -8.92
C ILE A 83 -1.05 3.94 -9.35
N LEU A 84 -0.18 3.72 -8.36
CA LEU A 84 1.21 3.34 -8.57
C LEU A 84 1.44 1.93 -8.05
N THR A 85 2.20 1.13 -8.80
CA THR A 85 2.62 -0.21 -8.37
C THR A 85 4.12 -0.36 -8.46
N PHE A 86 4.71 -1.05 -7.49
CA PHE A 86 6.15 -1.31 -7.44
C PHE A 86 6.45 -2.57 -6.61
N PRO A 87 7.58 -3.25 -6.86
CA PRO A 87 8.01 -4.36 -6.00
C PRO A 87 8.30 -3.86 -4.58
N GLY A 88 7.99 -4.68 -3.59
CA GLY A 88 8.29 -4.40 -2.19
C GLY A 88 9.79 -4.29 -1.91
N SER A 89 10.14 -3.61 -0.83
CA SER A 89 11.53 -3.42 -0.40
C SER A 89 11.61 -3.34 1.12
N SER A 90 12.52 -4.11 1.73
CA SER A 90 12.84 -3.99 3.16
C SER A 90 13.62 -2.73 3.49
N SER A 91 14.32 -2.13 2.50
CA SER A 91 14.94 -0.81 2.66
C SER A 91 13.94 0.35 2.45
N GLY A 92 12.69 0.03 2.10
CA GLY A 92 11.65 1.00 1.79
C GLY A 92 11.73 1.54 0.35
N THR A 93 10.58 1.97 -0.14
CA THR A 93 10.42 2.73 -1.38
C THR A 93 9.69 4.02 -1.05
N THR A 94 10.32 5.18 -1.28
CA THR A 94 9.69 6.48 -1.05
C THR A 94 9.11 7.04 -2.34
N ILE A 95 7.91 7.60 -2.24
CA ILE A 95 7.22 8.29 -3.32
C ILE A 95 6.59 9.59 -2.81
N LEU A 96 6.36 10.53 -3.73
CA LEU A 96 5.50 11.68 -3.45
C LEU A 96 4.03 11.31 -3.63
N ILE A 97 3.22 11.71 -2.64
CA ILE A 97 1.76 11.65 -2.71
C ILE A 97 1.19 13.06 -2.55
N PRO A 98 0.17 13.45 -3.33
CA PRO A 98 -0.49 14.73 -3.14
C PRO A 98 -1.20 14.83 -1.80
N ASP A 99 -1.49 16.05 -1.35
CA ASP A 99 -2.41 16.33 -0.24
C ASP A 99 -3.72 15.54 -0.37
N GLY A 100 -4.23 15.05 0.75
CA GLY A 100 -5.46 14.27 0.85
C GLY A 100 -5.25 12.76 0.98
N LYS A 101 -6.29 12.01 0.62
CA LYS A 101 -6.38 10.57 0.91
C LYS A 101 -5.33 9.73 0.20
N TYR A 102 -4.74 8.78 0.92
CA TYR A 102 -3.92 7.71 0.35
C TYR A 102 -4.34 6.35 0.90
N SER A 103 -4.03 5.30 0.15
CA SER A 103 -4.09 3.92 0.63
C SER A 103 -2.97 3.08 0.02
N VAL A 104 -2.29 2.30 0.84
CA VAL A 104 -1.35 1.27 0.41
C VAL A 104 -1.98 -0.09 0.62
N SER A 105 -1.93 -0.92 -0.41
CA SER A 105 -2.31 -2.32 -0.38
C SER A 105 -1.22 -3.17 -1.00
N GLU A 106 -1.38 -4.47 -0.87
CA GLU A 106 -0.53 -5.48 -1.47
C GLU A 106 -1.41 -6.47 -2.24
N ILE A 107 -0.86 -7.03 -3.31
CA ILE A 107 -1.48 -8.17 -4.00
C ILE A 107 -1.31 -9.41 -3.12
N PRO A 108 -2.40 -10.06 -2.66
CA PRO A 108 -2.29 -11.23 -1.80
C PRO A 108 -1.48 -12.36 -2.44
N ASP A 109 -0.70 -13.05 -1.62
CA ASP A 109 0.02 -14.25 -1.99
C ASP A 109 -0.65 -15.48 -1.34
N SER A 110 -0.61 -16.64 -1.99
CA SER A 110 -1.25 -17.86 -1.45
C SER A 110 -0.47 -18.50 -0.32
N ASP A 111 0.84 -18.25 -0.28
CA ASP A 111 1.77 -18.94 0.62
C ASP A 111 2.15 -18.05 1.81
N TYR A 112 1.66 -16.80 1.84
CA TYR A 112 1.97 -15.81 2.86
C TYR A 112 0.72 -15.05 3.32
N ALA A 113 0.64 -14.77 4.62
CA ALA A 113 -0.41 -14.00 5.25
C ALA A 113 0.07 -12.61 5.68
N ILE A 114 -0.77 -11.59 5.55
CA ILE A 114 -0.49 -10.25 6.10
C ILE A 114 -0.68 -10.29 7.61
N PHE A 115 0.41 -10.31 8.38
CA PHE A 115 0.40 -10.45 9.83
C PHE A 115 0.21 -9.12 10.57
N SER A 116 0.85 -8.06 10.08
CA SER A 116 0.74 -6.72 10.64
C SER A 116 0.70 -5.72 9.50
N SER A 117 -0.50 -5.34 9.09
CA SER A 117 -0.67 -4.04 8.46
C SER A 117 -1.22 -3.11 9.55
N LEU A 118 -0.43 -2.11 9.94
CA LEU A 118 -1.09 -0.84 10.19
C LEU A 118 -1.82 -0.54 8.87
N THR A 119 -3.14 -0.38 8.87
CA THR A 119 -3.83 -0.03 7.62
C THR A 119 -3.19 1.26 7.13
N CYS A 120 -2.37 1.16 6.07
CA CYS A 120 -1.61 2.28 5.52
C CYS A 120 -2.54 3.13 4.66
N THR A 121 -3.58 3.63 5.30
CA THR A 121 -4.65 4.41 4.74
C THR A 121 -4.83 5.63 5.63
N GLY A 122 -4.95 6.80 5.03
CA GLY A 122 -5.14 8.02 5.79
C GLY A 122 -5.27 9.22 4.88
N ASP A 123 -5.18 10.39 5.49
CA ASP A 123 -5.11 11.68 4.80
C ASP A 123 -3.69 12.23 5.03
N ALA A 124 -2.96 12.44 3.94
CA ALA A 124 -1.64 13.06 3.96
C ALA A 124 -1.80 14.58 3.87
N SER A 125 -1.07 15.33 4.70
CA SER A 125 -0.92 16.77 4.60
C SER A 125 0.44 17.14 3.98
N PRO A 126 0.57 18.31 3.34
CA PRO A 126 1.86 18.74 2.80
C PRO A 126 2.99 18.66 3.84
N LEU A 127 4.17 18.21 3.39
CA LEU A 127 5.37 17.96 4.19
C LEU A 127 5.27 16.82 5.22
N ASP A 128 4.16 16.09 5.29
CA ASP A 128 4.11 14.88 6.11
C ASP A 128 5.18 13.88 5.64
N VAL A 129 5.84 13.25 6.62
CA VAL A 129 6.73 12.11 6.40
C VAL A 129 6.04 10.88 6.95
N ILE A 130 5.48 10.08 6.05
CA ILE A 130 4.63 8.94 6.37
C ILE A 130 5.43 7.67 6.14
N GLN A 131 5.39 6.76 7.10
CA GLN A 131 5.98 5.43 7.00
C GLN A 131 4.88 4.38 7.07
N CYS A 132 4.89 3.49 6.10
CA CYS A 132 4.00 2.35 6.01
C CYS A 132 4.86 1.09 6.00
N THR A 133 4.59 0.15 6.91
CA THR A 133 5.20 -1.18 6.87
C THR A 133 4.10 -2.21 6.68
N ILE A 134 4.23 -3.01 5.62
CA ILE A 134 3.41 -4.20 5.40
C ILE A 134 4.31 -5.40 5.64
N THR A 135 3.94 -6.25 6.59
CA THR A 135 4.65 -7.49 6.91
C THR A 135 3.85 -8.66 6.38
N ASN A 136 4.51 -9.59 5.70
CA ASN A 136 3.96 -10.91 5.44
C ASN A 136 4.76 -11.98 6.15
N ASP A 137 4.04 -12.99 6.61
CA ASP A 137 4.61 -14.19 7.20
C ASP A 137 4.26 -15.39 6.34
N ASP A 138 5.18 -16.33 6.21
CA ASP A 138 4.92 -17.58 5.48
C ASP A 138 3.96 -18.46 6.28
N ILE A 139 2.97 -19.02 5.58
CA ILE A 139 1.96 -19.84 6.23
C ILE A 139 2.56 -21.19 6.59
N ASP A 140 2.51 -21.57 7.87
CA ASP A 140 2.86 -22.93 8.31
C ASP A 140 1.83 -23.96 7.82
N PHE A 141 2.07 -24.56 6.66
CA PHE A 141 1.24 -25.64 6.12
C PHE A 141 1.45 -27.00 6.81
N ASP A 142 2.44 -27.15 7.69
CA ASP A 142 2.67 -28.40 8.41
C ASP A 142 2.03 -28.39 9.81
N ASN A 143 1.82 -27.21 10.42
CA ASN A 143 1.13 -27.06 11.69
C ASN A 143 -0.11 -26.16 11.67
N PHE A 144 -0.82 -25.96 10.56
CA PHE A 144 -2.06 -25.15 10.56
C PHE A 144 -3.28 -25.87 11.17
N ALA A 145 -4.18 -25.07 11.75
CA ALA A 145 -5.57 -25.46 12.01
C ALA A 145 -6.50 -24.93 10.91
N SER A 146 -7.63 -25.60 10.68
CA SER A 146 -8.63 -25.19 9.70
C SER A 146 -9.85 -24.58 10.39
N LEU A 147 -10.18 -23.34 10.02
CA LEU A 147 -11.43 -22.67 10.38
C LEU A 147 -12.38 -22.67 9.17
N THR A 148 -13.52 -23.36 9.27
CA THR A 148 -14.58 -23.30 8.25
C THR A 148 -15.64 -22.28 8.67
N VAL A 149 -15.77 -21.20 7.90
CA VAL A 149 -16.77 -20.16 8.12
C VAL A 149 -17.94 -20.37 7.16
N ILE A 150 -19.14 -20.57 7.72
CA ILE A 150 -20.37 -20.78 6.96
C ILE A 150 -21.33 -19.63 7.26
N LYS A 151 -21.73 -18.89 6.21
CA LYS A 151 -22.76 -17.85 6.33
C LYS A 151 -24.11 -18.40 5.90
N ASN A 152 -24.91 -18.82 6.88
CA ASN A 152 -26.32 -19.13 6.64
C ASN A 152 -27.18 -17.87 6.75
N VAL A 153 -28.05 -17.63 5.77
CA VAL A 153 -28.99 -16.49 5.75
C VAL A 153 -30.40 -17.03 5.74
N VAL A 154 -31.18 -16.65 6.77
CA VAL A 154 -32.59 -17.03 6.92
C VAL A 154 -33.46 -15.82 6.62
N ASN A 155 -34.38 -15.96 5.65
CA ASN A 155 -35.25 -14.89 5.15
C ASN A 155 -36.74 -15.18 5.42
N ASN A 156 -37.07 -15.74 6.58
CA ASN A 156 -38.43 -16.16 6.91
C ASN A 156 -39.41 -15.00 7.17
N ASP A 157 -38.91 -13.78 7.42
CA ASP A 157 -39.72 -12.56 7.62
C ASP A 157 -39.69 -11.61 6.40
N GLY A 158 -39.55 -12.17 5.19
CA GLY A 158 -39.64 -11.40 3.94
C GLY A 158 -38.32 -10.76 3.47
N GLY A 159 -37.17 -11.19 4.01
CA GLY A 159 -35.85 -10.78 3.54
C GLY A 159 -35.52 -11.34 2.14
N ASN A 160 -34.55 -10.74 1.45
CA ASN A 160 -34.08 -11.19 0.14
C ASN A 160 -32.55 -11.30 0.04
N LYS A 161 -31.85 -11.17 1.18
CA LYS A 161 -30.40 -11.18 1.24
C LYS A 161 -29.84 -12.59 1.04
N THR A 162 -28.70 -12.68 0.40
CA THR A 162 -27.93 -13.89 0.17
C THR A 162 -26.68 -13.90 1.05
N ALA A 163 -25.99 -15.04 1.19
CA ALA A 163 -24.77 -15.12 1.99
C ALA A 163 -23.70 -14.10 1.53
N SER A 164 -23.59 -13.89 0.22
CA SER A 164 -22.64 -12.96 -0.39
C SER A 164 -22.92 -11.48 -0.11
N ASP A 165 -24.10 -11.13 0.39
CA ASP A 165 -24.40 -9.76 0.83
C ASP A 165 -23.71 -9.39 2.16
N PHE A 166 -23.03 -10.34 2.81
CA PHE A 166 -22.34 -10.14 4.07
C PHE A 166 -20.85 -10.38 3.91
N THR A 167 -20.03 -9.46 4.43
CA THR A 167 -18.58 -9.65 4.55
C THR A 167 -18.25 -10.30 5.89
N MET A 168 -17.45 -11.35 5.86
CA MET A 168 -16.88 -12.01 7.02
C MET A 168 -15.50 -11.42 7.28
N LEU A 169 -15.22 -11.11 8.55
CA LEU A 169 -13.89 -10.72 9.02
C LEU A 169 -13.38 -11.83 9.94
N VAL A 170 -12.16 -12.28 9.71
CA VAL A 170 -11.48 -13.27 10.55
C VAL A 170 -10.30 -12.61 11.23
N ASP A 171 -10.31 -12.68 12.56
CA ASP A 171 -9.22 -12.29 13.44
C ASP A 171 -8.66 -13.56 14.06
N ALA A 172 -7.46 -13.93 13.65
CA ALA A 172 -6.75 -15.13 14.07
C ALA A 172 -5.24 -14.88 13.96
N ILE A 173 -4.43 -15.82 14.45
CA ILE A 173 -2.98 -15.81 14.24
C ILE A 173 -2.74 -16.37 12.83
N GLU A 174 -2.07 -15.58 11.99
CA GLU A 174 -1.71 -15.92 10.59
C GLU A 174 -2.88 -16.51 9.76
N PRO A 175 -4.02 -15.82 9.65
CA PRO A 175 -5.09 -16.30 8.80
C PRO A 175 -4.68 -16.19 7.34
N SER A 176 -4.92 -17.24 6.57
CA SER A 176 -4.73 -17.22 5.11
C SER A 176 -5.58 -16.15 4.40
N GLN A 177 -6.60 -15.62 5.08
CA GLN A 177 -7.42 -14.50 4.64
C GLN A 177 -8.14 -13.85 5.83
N THR A 178 -8.12 -12.52 5.90
CA THR A 178 -8.78 -11.74 6.97
C THR A 178 -10.17 -11.23 6.59
N SER A 179 -10.51 -11.20 5.28
CA SER A 179 -11.78 -10.66 4.78
C SER A 179 -12.26 -11.41 3.53
N PHE A 180 -13.52 -11.80 3.51
CA PHE A 180 -14.16 -12.48 2.37
C PHE A 180 -15.69 -12.38 2.44
N VAL A 181 -16.36 -12.54 1.29
CA VAL A 181 -17.84 -12.58 1.26
C VAL A 181 -18.39 -13.90 1.78
N GLY A 182 -19.58 -13.86 2.39
CA GLY A 182 -20.24 -15.03 2.94
C GLY A 182 -20.59 -16.07 1.88
N SER A 183 -20.34 -17.34 2.21
CA SER A 183 -20.57 -18.49 1.34
C SER A 183 -21.09 -19.69 2.16
N ASN A 184 -21.39 -20.81 1.48
CA ASN A 184 -21.74 -22.07 2.13
C ASN A 184 -20.49 -22.87 2.57
N GLY A 185 -19.49 -22.18 3.13
CA GLY A 185 -18.23 -22.76 3.59
C GLY A 185 -17.04 -22.13 2.89
N THR A 186 -16.38 -21.23 3.61
CA THR A 186 -15.04 -20.74 3.28
C THR A 186 -14.08 -21.34 4.29
N VAL A 187 -13.03 -22.00 3.81
CA VAL A 187 -11.95 -22.52 4.67
C VAL A 187 -10.90 -21.43 4.81
N VAL A 188 -10.48 -21.18 6.05
CA VAL A 188 -9.39 -20.28 6.41
C VAL A 188 -8.39 -21.10 7.19
N SER A 189 -7.16 -21.19 6.69
CA SER A 189 -6.05 -21.75 7.46
C SER A 189 -5.65 -20.70 8.51
N ILE A 190 -5.42 -21.14 9.74
CA ILE A 190 -4.95 -20.29 10.83
C ILE A 190 -3.84 -21.02 11.56
N SER A 191 -2.88 -20.29 12.10
CA SER A 191 -1.86 -20.88 12.95
C SER A 191 -2.46 -21.27 14.30
N PRO A 192 -2.06 -22.42 14.86
CA PRO A 192 -2.52 -22.87 16.16
C PRO A 192 -2.03 -21.87 17.20
N GLY A 193 -2.98 -21.28 17.92
CA GLY A 193 -2.66 -20.36 19.00
C GLY A 193 -1.87 -21.04 20.13
N ASN A 194 -1.16 -20.22 20.91
CA ASN A 194 -0.43 -20.64 22.11
C ASN A 194 -1.33 -21.31 23.17
#